data_AF-A0A949VQN2-F1
#
_entry.id   AF-A0A949VQN2-F1
#
_cell.length_a   1.000
_cell.length_b   1.000
_cell.length_c   1.000
_cell.angle_alpha   90.00
_cell.angle_beta   90.00
_cell.angle_gamma   90.00
#
_symmetry.space_group_name_H-M   'P 1'
#
loop_
_entity.id
_entity.type
_entity.pdbx_description
1 polymer ?
#
loop_
_entity_poly.entity_id
_entity_poly.type
_entity_poly.pdbx_seq_one_letter_code
_entity_poly.pdbx_strand_id
1 'polypeptide(L)'
;MTAETAPAPVHPHLTDRAGAVRLAHVWRVKGDRIVFTNGCFDLLHRGHVAYLEEAAALGDRLVVGINSDASVRRLGKGPDRPLNDELSRALVVAALRCVDAVVIFEEDTPLELITAIRPDVLTKGGDWKPEQIVGADVVKAHGGSVHSLKFVEGFSTTALVERVRKG
;
A
#
# COMPACT_ATOMS: atom_id res chain seq x y z
N MET A 1 -31.38 19.30 7.14
CA MET A 1 -30.03 19.87 7.26
C MET A 1 -29.16 19.25 6.19
N THR A 2 -28.91 19.96 5.10
CA THR A 2 -27.88 19.55 4.13
C THR A 2 -26.54 19.75 4.84
N ALA A 3 -25.88 18.66 5.21
CA ALA A 3 -24.53 18.75 5.75
C ALA A 3 -23.66 19.42 4.70
N GLU A 4 -23.17 20.61 5.01
CA GLU A 4 -22.18 21.30 4.21
C GLU A 4 -20.90 20.46 4.26
N THR A 5 -20.62 19.72 3.19
CA THR A 5 -19.46 18.85 3.11
C THR A 5 -18.21 19.70 2.95
N ALA A 6 -17.39 19.76 4.00
CA ALA A 6 -16.04 20.30 3.89
C ALA A 6 -15.22 19.47 2.88
N PRO A 7 -14.32 20.09 2.10
CA PRO A 7 -13.43 19.36 1.20
C PRO A 7 -12.61 18.34 1.99
N ALA A 8 -12.38 17.16 1.40
CA ALA A 8 -11.57 16.13 2.02
C ALA A 8 -10.16 16.68 2.35
N PRO A 9 -9.61 16.41 3.55
CA PRO A 9 -8.32 16.93 3.96
C PRO A 9 -7.22 16.42 3.04
N VAL A 10 -6.36 17.33 2.58
CA VAL A 10 -5.12 16.96 1.87
C VAL A 10 -4.11 16.49 2.91
N HIS A 11 -3.66 15.24 2.79
CA HIS A 11 -2.63 14.69 3.67
C HIS A 11 -1.24 14.89 3.07
N PRO A 12 -0.22 15.35 3.82
CA PRO A 12 1.12 15.63 3.29
C PRO A 12 1.82 14.42 2.67
N HIS A 13 1.45 13.21 3.09
CA HIS A 13 2.02 11.97 2.55
C HIS A 13 1.28 11.44 1.30
N LEU A 14 0.13 12.02 0.92
CA LEU A 14 -0.59 11.60 -0.28
C LEU A 14 -0.02 12.34 -1.51
N THR A 15 0.44 11.58 -2.51
CA THR A 15 1.06 12.15 -3.72
C THR A 15 0.71 11.34 -4.97
N ASP A 16 0.88 11.96 -6.14
CA ASP A 16 0.86 11.26 -7.42
C ASP A 16 2.17 10.49 -7.69
N ARG A 17 2.18 9.69 -8.76
CA ARG A 17 3.36 8.90 -9.19
C ARG A 17 4.60 9.79 -9.37
N ALA A 18 4.44 10.95 -10.01
CA ALA A 18 5.55 11.86 -10.27
C ALA A 18 6.14 12.41 -8.96
N GLY A 19 5.31 12.74 -7.98
CA GLY A 19 5.74 13.18 -6.66
C GLY A 19 6.40 12.07 -5.85
N ALA A 20 5.93 10.83 -5.94
CA ALA A 20 6.61 9.70 -5.32
C ALA A 20 8.01 9.47 -5.92
N VAL A 21 8.17 9.61 -7.23
CA VAL A 21 9.49 9.53 -7.89
C VAL A 21 10.40 10.67 -7.40
N ARG A 22 9.87 11.90 -7.27
CA ARG A 22 10.64 13.03 -6.72
C ARG A 22 11.07 12.79 -5.27
N LEU A 23 10.16 12.32 -4.42
CA LEU A 23 10.47 11.97 -3.02
C LEU A 23 11.52 10.87 -2.95
N ALA A 24 11.37 9.79 -3.73
CA ALA A 24 12.32 8.71 -3.81
C ALA A 24 13.71 9.19 -4.27
N HIS A 25 13.78 10.14 -5.19
CA HIS A 25 15.04 10.75 -5.58
C HIS A 25 15.69 11.51 -4.42
N VAL A 26 14.92 12.36 -3.71
CA VAL A 26 15.41 13.12 -2.55
C VAL A 26 15.90 12.19 -1.44
N TRP A 27 15.14 11.14 -1.11
CA TRP A 27 15.51 10.15 -0.08
C TRP A 27 16.79 9.40 -0.45
N ARG A 28 16.91 8.98 -1.72
CA ARG A 28 18.11 8.30 -2.19
C ARG A 28 19.36 9.18 -2.14
N VAL A 29 19.24 10.48 -2.44
CA VAL A 29 20.34 11.45 -2.28
C VAL A 29 20.74 11.62 -0.80
N LYS A 30 19.80 11.46 0.13
CA LYS A 30 20.08 11.46 1.58
C LYS A 30 20.68 10.15 2.09
N GLY A 31 20.68 9.09 1.27
CA GLY A 31 21.10 7.76 1.67
C GLY A 31 20.02 6.95 2.40
N ASP A 32 18.78 7.44 2.42
CA ASP A 32 17.64 6.73 3.02
C ASP A 32 17.33 5.47 2.19
N ARG A 33 17.09 4.34 2.87
CA ARG A 33 16.65 3.08 2.27
C ARG A 33 15.14 3.08 2.08
N ILE A 34 14.69 2.90 0.84
CA ILE A 34 13.28 3.03 0.47
C ILE A 34 12.60 1.65 0.46
N VAL A 35 11.55 1.51 1.25
CA VAL A 35 10.68 0.34 1.29
C VAL A 35 9.41 0.62 0.50
N PHE A 36 8.96 -0.37 -0.27
CA PHE A 36 7.69 -0.34 -0.97
C PHE A 36 6.81 -1.53 -0.61
N THR A 37 5.52 -1.27 -0.47
CA THR A 37 4.46 -2.27 -0.41
C THR A 37 3.23 -1.79 -1.18
N ASN A 38 2.31 -2.69 -1.50
CA ASN A 38 1.04 -2.35 -2.10
C ASN A 38 -0.13 -3.20 -1.60
N GLY A 39 -1.33 -2.62 -1.63
CA GLY A 39 -2.56 -3.32 -1.33
C GLY A 39 -3.81 -2.49 -1.49
N CYS A 40 -4.96 -3.12 -1.27
CA CYS A 40 -6.26 -2.45 -1.29
C CYS A 40 -6.51 -1.66 0.01
N PHE A 41 -6.16 -2.24 1.17
CA PHE A 41 -6.35 -1.64 2.50
C PHE A 41 -7.78 -1.14 2.77
N ASP A 42 -8.78 -1.90 2.32
CA ASP A 42 -10.20 -1.50 2.35
C ASP A 42 -10.73 -1.19 3.75
N LEU A 43 -10.65 -2.15 4.68
CA LEU A 43 -10.86 -1.90 6.12
C LEU A 43 -9.58 -2.22 6.87
N LEU A 44 -8.97 -1.20 7.46
CA LEU A 44 -7.83 -1.38 8.34
C LEU A 44 -8.22 -2.20 9.58
N HIS A 45 -7.26 -3.01 10.00
CA HIS A 45 -7.33 -3.81 11.22
C HIS A 45 -5.90 -4.03 11.72
N ARG A 46 -5.77 -4.58 12.93
CA ARG A 46 -4.44 -4.79 13.56
C ARG A 46 -3.44 -5.55 12.70
N GLY A 47 -3.89 -6.51 11.90
CA GLY A 47 -3.03 -7.22 10.94
C GLY A 47 -2.39 -6.32 9.87
N HIS A 48 -3.11 -5.30 9.37
CA HIS A 48 -2.52 -4.32 8.44
C HIS A 48 -1.53 -3.40 9.14
N VAL A 49 -1.84 -2.97 10.37
CA VAL A 49 -0.94 -2.10 11.15
C VAL A 49 0.38 -2.82 11.43
N ALA A 50 0.32 -4.04 11.98
CA ALA A 50 1.51 -4.84 12.25
C ALA A 50 2.34 -5.11 10.97
N TYR A 51 1.67 -5.43 9.86
CA TYR A 51 2.31 -5.63 8.57
C TYR A 51 3.05 -4.37 8.07
N LEU A 52 2.41 -3.20 8.15
CA LEU A 52 3.02 -1.95 7.69
C LEU A 52 4.15 -1.49 8.62
N GLU A 53 4.04 -1.72 9.94
CA GLU A 53 5.13 -1.47 10.89
C GLU A 53 6.33 -2.40 10.63
N GLU A 54 6.12 -3.68 10.36
CA GLU A 54 7.18 -4.63 10.00
C GLU A 54 7.84 -4.25 8.66
N ALA A 55 7.06 -3.83 7.66
CA ALA A 55 7.59 -3.34 6.40
C ALA A 55 8.44 -2.08 6.62
N ALA A 56 7.93 -1.10 7.36
CA ALA A 56 8.67 0.14 7.65
C ALA A 56 10.01 -0.13 8.35
N ALA A 57 10.07 -1.12 9.24
CA ALA A 57 11.30 -1.48 9.96
C ALA A 57 12.45 -2.01 9.07
N LEU A 58 12.19 -2.30 7.78
CA LEU A 58 13.20 -2.78 6.83
C LEU A 58 13.97 -1.66 6.12
N GLY A 59 13.63 -0.40 6.37
CA GLY A 59 14.30 0.77 5.80
C GLY A 59 13.96 2.05 6.54
N ASP A 60 14.16 3.18 5.87
CA ASP A 60 14.03 4.52 6.47
C ASP A 60 12.77 5.24 5.99
N ARG A 61 12.24 4.83 4.83
CA ARG A 61 11.08 5.44 4.17
C ARG A 61 10.12 4.39 3.64
N LEU A 62 8.87 4.40 4.09
CA LEU A 62 7.84 3.49 3.57
C LEU A 62 6.93 4.20 2.55
N VAL A 63 6.92 3.68 1.33
CA VAL A 63 5.93 4.02 0.30
C VAL A 63 4.89 2.92 0.18
N VAL A 64 3.61 3.31 0.24
CA VAL A 64 2.47 2.39 0.07
C VAL A 64 1.71 2.71 -1.22
N GLY A 65 1.67 1.73 -2.14
CA GLY A 65 0.80 1.75 -3.30
C GLY A 65 -0.62 1.30 -2.96
N ILE A 66 -1.61 2.15 -3.24
CA ILE A 66 -3.04 1.86 -3.07
C ILE A 66 -3.65 1.56 -4.43
N ASN A 67 -4.28 0.38 -4.56
CA ASN A 67 -5.05 0.07 -5.76
C ASN A 67 -6.24 1.04 -5.90
N SER A 68 -6.43 1.59 -7.10
CA SER A 68 -7.64 2.35 -7.44
C SER A 68 -8.90 1.49 -7.34
N ASP A 69 -10.07 2.12 -7.28
CA ASP A 69 -11.35 1.39 -7.24
C ASP A 69 -11.54 0.50 -8.47
N ALA A 70 -11.11 1.00 -9.64
CA ALA A 70 -11.13 0.23 -10.89
C ALA A 70 -10.17 -0.97 -10.83
N SER A 71 -8.95 -0.79 -10.31
CA SER A 71 -7.97 -1.86 -10.12
C SER A 71 -8.52 -2.95 -9.19
N VAL A 72 -9.10 -2.58 -8.05
CA VAL A 72 -9.68 -3.53 -7.08
C VAL A 72 -10.81 -4.35 -7.71
N ARG A 73 -11.70 -3.72 -8.49
CA ARG A 73 -12.82 -4.40 -9.15
C ARG A 73 -12.34 -5.44 -10.17
N ARG A 74 -11.32 -5.11 -10.98
CA ARG A 74 -10.75 -6.06 -11.96
C ARG A 74 -10.07 -7.26 -11.31
N LEU A 75 -9.53 -7.10 -10.10
CA LEU A 75 -8.92 -8.18 -9.32
C LEU A 75 -9.94 -9.16 -8.70
N GLY A 76 -11.24 -8.94 -8.86
CA GLY A 76 -12.26 -9.96 -8.62
C GLY A 76 -12.49 -10.36 -7.16
N LYS A 77 -12.29 -9.44 -6.19
CA LYS A 77 -12.47 -9.73 -4.75
C LYS A 77 -13.94 -9.68 -4.25
N GLY A 78 -14.90 -9.72 -5.16
CA GLY A 78 -16.34 -9.64 -4.90
C GLY A 78 -16.98 -8.37 -5.47
N PRO A 79 -18.29 -8.40 -5.79
CA PRO A 79 -18.97 -7.30 -6.48
C PRO A 79 -19.10 -6.03 -5.62
N ASP A 80 -19.11 -6.18 -4.30
CA ASP A 80 -19.27 -5.08 -3.34
C ASP A 80 -17.93 -4.42 -2.95
N ARG A 81 -16.81 -4.81 -3.59
CA ARG A 81 -15.47 -4.32 -3.23
C ARG A 81 -14.94 -3.30 -4.25
N PRO A 82 -14.23 -2.25 -3.79
CA PRO A 82 -13.96 -1.93 -2.39
C PRO A 82 -15.19 -1.31 -1.69
N LEU A 83 -15.24 -1.41 -0.35
CA LEU A 83 -16.29 -0.80 0.46
C LEU A 83 -16.06 0.70 0.65
N ASN A 84 -14.80 1.10 0.81
CA ASN A 84 -14.37 2.49 0.85
C ASN A 84 -13.74 2.88 -0.49
N ASP A 85 -14.01 4.09 -0.96
CA ASP A 85 -13.36 4.62 -2.15
C ASP A 85 -11.83 4.76 -1.96
N GLU A 86 -11.11 4.83 -3.07
CA GLU A 86 -9.64 4.90 -3.10
C GLU A 86 -9.05 6.05 -2.31
N LEU A 87 -9.70 7.22 -2.29
CA LEU A 87 -9.20 8.37 -1.57
C LEU A 87 -9.35 8.17 -0.07
N SER A 88 -10.50 7.65 0.37
CA SER A 88 -10.74 7.28 1.76
C SER A 88 -9.71 6.26 2.25
N ARG A 89 -9.44 5.20 1.48
CA ARG A 89 -8.43 4.18 1.81
C ARG A 89 -7.02 4.79 1.87
N ALA A 90 -6.68 5.63 0.90
CA ALA A 90 -5.37 6.28 0.85
C ALA A 90 -5.13 7.23 2.03
N LEU A 91 -6.11 8.05 2.41
CA LEU A 91 -6.00 8.99 3.53
C LEU A 91 -5.84 8.26 4.87
N VAL A 92 -6.57 7.17 5.07
CA VAL A 92 -6.46 6.34 6.29
C VAL A 92 -5.06 5.73 6.40
N VAL A 93 -4.51 5.21 5.30
CA VAL A 93 -3.14 4.66 5.28
C VAL A 93 -2.10 5.78 5.46
N ALA A 94 -2.30 6.93 4.83
CA ALA A 94 -1.38 8.07 4.90
C ALA A 94 -1.25 8.63 6.32
N ALA A 95 -2.31 8.53 7.13
CA ALA A 95 -2.32 8.96 8.53
C ALA A 95 -1.54 8.03 9.48
N LEU A 96 -1.13 6.84 9.03
CA LEU A 96 -0.33 5.92 9.85
C LEU A 96 1.08 6.45 10.01
N ARG A 97 1.56 6.49 11.26
CA ARG A 97 2.87 7.03 11.63
C ARG A 97 4.05 6.42 10.86
N CYS A 98 3.95 5.14 10.50
CA CYS A 98 5.01 4.40 9.80
C CYS A 98 5.03 4.60 8.28
N VAL A 99 4.10 5.39 7.72
CA VAL A 99 3.98 5.60 6.27
C VAL A 99 4.47 7.00 5.91
N ASP A 100 5.44 7.09 4.99
CA ASP A 100 6.02 8.35 4.53
C ASP A 100 5.40 8.87 3.23
N ALA A 101 4.91 7.96 2.36
CA ALA A 101 4.18 8.33 1.15
C ALA A 101 3.14 7.30 0.75
N VAL A 102 2.04 7.78 0.18
CA VAL A 102 0.95 6.99 -0.37
C VAL A 102 0.70 7.42 -1.81
N VAL A 103 0.56 6.44 -2.70
CA VAL A 103 0.30 6.65 -4.13
C VAL A 103 -0.84 5.76 -4.58
N ILE A 104 -1.85 6.34 -5.21
CA ILE A 104 -2.91 5.56 -5.85
C ILE A 104 -2.43 5.15 -7.25
N PHE A 105 -2.63 3.88 -7.63
CA PHE A 105 -2.28 3.38 -8.95
C PHE A 105 -3.46 2.60 -9.55
N GLU A 106 -3.65 2.72 -10.87
CA GLU A 106 -4.81 2.18 -11.56
C GLU A 106 -4.56 0.82 -12.19
N GLU A 107 -3.30 0.44 -12.43
CA GLU A 107 -2.92 -0.79 -13.11
C GLU A 107 -3.33 -2.04 -12.30
N ASP A 108 -3.39 -3.19 -12.98
CA ASP A 108 -3.71 -4.48 -12.34
C ASP A 108 -2.61 -4.94 -11.37
N THR A 109 -1.38 -4.49 -11.60
CA THR A 109 -0.23 -4.82 -10.78
C THR A 109 0.59 -3.58 -10.47
N PRO A 110 1.33 -3.53 -9.35
CA PRO A 110 2.13 -2.37 -8.98
C PRO A 110 3.44 -2.24 -9.79
N LEU A 111 3.66 -3.07 -10.83
CA LEU A 111 4.96 -3.19 -11.51
C LEU A 111 5.47 -1.86 -12.06
N GLU A 112 4.61 -1.07 -12.69
CA GLU A 112 4.99 0.24 -13.23
C GLU A 112 5.42 1.20 -12.12
N LEU A 113 4.68 1.21 -11.01
CA LEU A 113 4.98 2.07 -9.87
C LEU A 113 6.29 1.65 -9.19
N ILE A 114 6.53 0.34 -9.03
CA ILE A 114 7.78 -0.22 -8.52
C ILE A 114 8.95 0.17 -9.46
N THR A 115 8.76 0.05 -10.77
CA THR A 115 9.78 0.39 -11.76
C THR A 115 10.12 1.89 -11.76
N ALA A 116 9.12 2.75 -11.54
CA ALA A 116 9.31 4.19 -11.44
C ALA A 116 10.05 4.60 -10.15
N ILE A 117 9.66 4.03 -9.00
CA ILE A 117 10.23 4.37 -7.68
C ILE A 117 11.61 3.73 -7.46
N ARG A 118 11.81 2.51 -7.97
CA ARG A 118 13.00 1.66 -7.78
C ARG A 118 13.35 1.47 -6.29
N PRO A 119 12.44 0.90 -5.48
CA PRO A 119 12.64 0.77 -4.03
C PRO A 119 13.74 -0.24 -3.70
N ASP A 120 14.50 0.00 -2.64
CA ASP A 120 15.58 -0.89 -2.17
C ASP A 120 15.03 -2.15 -1.49
N VAL A 121 13.81 -2.07 -0.96
CA VAL A 121 13.11 -3.18 -0.31
C VAL A 121 11.69 -3.27 -0.86
N LEU A 122 11.31 -4.44 -1.34
CA LEU A 122 9.94 -4.77 -1.70
C LEU A 122 9.36 -5.74 -0.69
N THR A 123 8.18 -5.43 -0.15
CA THR A 123 7.49 -6.32 0.77
C THR A 123 6.13 -6.74 0.21
N LYS A 124 5.71 -7.96 0.55
CA LYS A 124 4.34 -8.43 0.31
C LYS A 124 3.82 -9.17 1.52
N GLY A 125 2.59 -8.85 1.92
CA GLY A 125 1.91 -9.59 2.98
C GLY A 125 1.42 -10.95 2.50
N GLY A 126 1.63 -11.98 3.33
CA GLY A 126 1.19 -13.36 3.12
C GLY A 126 2.35 -14.35 2.97
N ASP A 127 2.01 -15.56 2.52
CA ASP A 127 2.97 -16.66 2.32
C ASP A 127 3.32 -16.80 0.83
N TRP A 128 3.91 -15.75 0.26
CA TRP A 128 4.36 -15.74 -1.13
C TRP A 128 5.82 -16.17 -1.22
N LYS A 129 6.17 -16.99 -2.20
CA LYS A 129 7.59 -17.13 -2.55
C LYS A 129 8.07 -15.79 -3.12
N PRO A 130 9.25 -15.28 -2.74
CA PRO A 130 9.73 -13.98 -3.23
C PRO A 130 9.72 -13.84 -4.76
N GLU A 131 9.93 -14.94 -5.49
CA GLU A 131 9.93 -15.00 -6.96
C GLU A 131 8.54 -14.81 -7.58
N GLN A 132 7.48 -14.97 -6.79
CA GLN A 132 6.09 -14.79 -7.22
C GLN A 132 5.57 -13.38 -6.91
N ILE A 133 6.36 -12.55 -6.23
CA ILE A 133 5.99 -11.17 -5.92
C ILE A 133 6.27 -10.31 -7.15
N VAL A 134 5.24 -9.63 -7.66
CA VAL A 134 5.36 -8.72 -8.80
C VAL A 134 6.42 -7.65 -8.52
N GLY A 135 7.37 -7.47 -9.43
CA GLY A 135 8.47 -6.52 -9.32
C GLY A 135 9.69 -7.03 -8.55
N ALA A 136 9.67 -8.29 -8.10
CA ALA A 136 10.82 -8.89 -7.41
C ALA A 136 12.09 -8.95 -8.27
N ASP A 137 11.92 -9.27 -9.55
CA ASP A 137 12.98 -9.26 -10.57
C ASP A 137 13.58 -7.86 -10.77
N VAL A 138 12.71 -6.85 -10.90
CA VAL A 138 13.12 -5.43 -11.03
C VAL A 138 13.95 -5.01 -9.82
N VAL A 139 13.46 -5.30 -8.61
CA VAL A 139 14.12 -4.90 -7.36
C VAL A 139 15.45 -5.63 -7.14
N LYS A 140 15.48 -6.94 -7.37
CA LYS A 140 16.71 -7.74 -7.28
C LYS A 140 17.75 -7.30 -8.31
N ALA A 141 17.34 -6.95 -9.54
CA ALA A 141 18.26 -6.56 -10.62
C ALA A 141 19.07 -5.28 -10.32
N HIS A 142 18.59 -4.41 -9.41
CA HIS A 142 19.32 -3.23 -8.97
C HIS A 142 19.85 -3.36 -7.53
N GLY A 143 20.00 -4.60 -7.03
CA GLY A 143 20.62 -4.89 -5.73
C GLY A 143 19.70 -4.76 -4.52
N GLY A 144 18.39 -4.59 -4.73
CA GLY A 144 17.40 -4.56 -3.67
C GLY A 144 17.04 -5.94 -3.12
N SER A 145 16.19 -5.95 -2.09
CA SER A 145 15.74 -7.17 -1.41
C SER A 145 14.22 -7.31 -1.42
N VAL A 146 13.73 -8.54 -1.38
CA VAL A 146 12.29 -8.85 -1.45
C VAL A 146 11.91 -9.73 -0.27
N HIS A 147 10.88 -9.34 0.48
CA HIS A 147 10.45 -10.00 1.72
C HIS A 147 8.96 -10.33 1.66
N SER A 148 8.62 -11.58 2.00
CA SER A 148 7.23 -11.96 2.29
C SER A 148 7.02 -11.86 3.79
N LEU A 149 6.13 -10.97 4.23
CA LEU A 149 5.84 -10.75 5.65
C LEU A 149 4.54 -11.46 6.00
N LYS A 150 4.55 -12.22 7.09
CA LYS A 150 3.39 -13.03 7.46
C LYS A 150 2.25 -12.13 7.95
N PHE A 151 1.03 -12.46 7.56
CA PHE A 151 -0.13 -11.81 8.15
C PHE A 151 -0.37 -12.29 9.57
N VAL A 152 -0.88 -11.39 10.42
CA VAL A 152 -1.36 -11.75 11.76
C VAL A 152 -2.62 -12.62 11.61
N GLU A 153 -2.55 -13.86 12.10
CA GLU A 153 -3.66 -14.82 12.04
C GLU A 153 -4.94 -14.27 12.69
N GLY A 154 -6.09 -14.61 12.09
CA GLY A 154 -7.41 -14.24 12.60
C GLY A 154 -7.92 -12.85 12.20
N PHE A 155 -7.16 -12.09 11.39
CA PHE A 155 -7.55 -10.76 10.93
C PHE A 155 -7.58 -10.68 9.41
N SER A 156 -8.79 -10.61 8.86
CA SER A 156 -9.00 -10.26 7.47
C SER A 156 -10.23 -9.37 7.32
N THR A 157 -10.20 -8.48 6.33
CA THR A 157 -11.35 -7.65 5.97
C THR A 157 -12.57 -8.50 5.62
N THR A 158 -12.40 -9.67 5.02
CA THR A 158 -13.50 -10.59 4.71
C THR A 158 -14.17 -11.10 5.99
N ALA A 159 -13.39 -11.59 6.95
CA ALA A 159 -13.93 -12.11 8.21
C ALA A 159 -14.66 -11.03 9.03
N LEU A 160 -14.19 -9.78 8.98
CA LEU A 160 -14.87 -8.65 9.61
C LEU A 160 -16.23 -8.38 8.97
N VAL A 161 -16.30 -8.34 7.63
CA VAL A 161 -17.55 -8.09 6.91
C VAL A 161 -18.55 -9.23 7.10
N GLU A 162 -18.10 -10.48 7.08
CA GLU A 162 -18.96 -11.63 7.38
C GLU A 162 -19.54 -11.58 8.79
N ARG A 163 -18.77 -11.13 9.78
CA ARG A 163 -19.25 -10.97 11.15
C ARG A 163 -20.35 -9.90 11.25
N VAL A 164 -20.19 -8.78 10.54
CA VAL A 164 -21.20 -7.71 10.49
C VAL A 164 -22.48 -8.18 9.78
N ARG A 165 -22.38 -8.93 8.68
CA ARG A 165 -23.55 -9.44 7.93
C ARG A 165 -24.35 -10.51 8.70
N LYS A 166 -23.73 -11.18 9.67
CA LYS A 166 -24.37 -12.20 10.52
C LYS A 166 -25.00 -11.64 11.79
N GLY A 167 -24.75 -10.37 12.13
CA GLY A 167 -25.34 -9.67 13.27
C GLY A 167 -26.53 -8.83 12.85
#